data_AF-A0A2W4K8W2-F1
#
_entry.id   AF-A0A2W4K8W2-F1
#
_cell.length_a   1.000
_cell.length_b   1.000
_cell.length_c   1.000
_cell.angle_alpha   90.00
_cell.angle_beta   90.00
_cell.angle_gamma   90.00
#
_symmetry.space_group_name_H-M   'P 1'
#
loop_
_entity.id
_entity.type
_entity.pdbx_description
1 polymer ?
#
loop_
_entity_poly.entity_id
_entity_poly.type
_entity_poly.pdbx_seq_one_letter_code
_entity_poly.pdbx_strand_id
1 'polypeptide(L)'
;MSAPIVVYVPIDSAAISVGADEVAVRIIIEATAQRKNVVVKRNSSRGMLWLEPLVEVQVGDKRVAYGPVTPNDVPGLFQAGFLEGKDHPLRIGVPEEHPYLKNQERLVFARAGITEPTSLDDYLAHGGYRGLRNALAMAPAEVVKAVTDSGLRGRGGAAFPTGIKWNTVMQQQADRKYIVCNADEGDSGTFSDRMVMEGDPFVLIEG
;
A
#
# COMPACT_ATOMS: atom_id res chain seq x y z
N MET A 1 12.41 -29.25 -0.25
CA MET A 1 12.13 -28.29 0.84
C MET A 1 10.74 -27.74 0.60
N SER A 2 9.90 -27.63 1.63
CA SER A 2 8.59 -26.99 1.50
C SER A 2 8.75 -25.51 1.17
N ALA A 3 7.80 -24.95 0.40
CA ALA A 3 7.77 -23.52 0.11
C ALA A 3 7.78 -22.70 1.42
N PRO A 4 8.39 -21.50 1.44
CA PRO A 4 8.39 -20.65 2.62
C PRO A 4 6.97 -20.17 2.94
N ILE A 5 6.67 -20.05 4.24
CA ILE A 5 5.45 -19.38 4.73
C ILE A 5 5.72 -17.88 4.68
N VAL A 6 4.87 -17.14 4.00
CA VAL A 6 5.04 -15.69 3.84
C VAL A 6 4.22 -14.97 4.90
N VAL A 7 4.88 -14.13 5.68
CA VAL A 7 4.29 -13.25 6.69
C VAL A 7 4.53 -11.81 6.24
N TYR A 8 3.53 -10.95 6.42
CA TYR A 8 3.56 -9.55 6.04
C TYR A 8 3.53 -8.70 7.31
N VAL A 9 4.47 -7.76 7.43
CA VAL A 9 4.52 -6.80 8.53
C VAL A 9 4.71 -5.40 7.94
N PRO A 10 3.77 -4.47 8.17
CA PRO A 10 3.82 -3.16 7.53
C PRO A 10 5.10 -2.37 7.81
N ILE A 11 5.52 -1.55 6.84
CA ILE A 11 6.69 -0.64 6.92
C ILE A 11 6.30 0.84 6.76
N ASP A 12 5.00 1.13 6.70
CA ASP A 12 4.49 2.50 6.78
C ASP A 12 4.90 3.12 8.13
N SER A 13 5.24 4.41 8.14
CA SER A 13 5.70 5.12 9.32
C SER A 13 4.69 5.10 10.46
N ALA A 14 3.38 5.06 10.16
CA ALA A 14 2.35 4.86 11.17
C ALA A 14 2.50 3.50 11.88
N ALA A 15 2.75 2.43 11.12
CA ALA A 15 2.98 1.10 11.69
C ALA A 15 4.33 0.99 12.43
N ILE A 16 5.39 1.59 11.88
CA ILE A 16 6.70 1.66 12.54
C ILE A 16 6.58 2.38 13.88
N SER A 17 5.84 3.49 13.94
CA SER A 17 5.66 4.28 15.17
C SER A 17 5.01 3.50 16.33
N VAL A 18 4.33 2.40 16.03
CA VAL A 18 3.67 1.52 17.02
C VAL A 18 4.33 0.14 17.13
N GLY A 19 5.57 -0.01 16.63
CA GLY A 19 6.44 -1.15 16.90
C GLY A 19 6.52 -2.23 15.81
N ALA A 20 6.18 -1.90 14.56
CA ALA A 20 6.18 -2.88 13.46
C ALA A 20 7.57 -3.48 13.16
N ASP A 21 8.65 -2.72 13.34
CA ASP A 21 10.02 -3.23 13.13
C ASP A 21 10.40 -4.27 14.17
N GLU A 22 10.08 -4.02 15.44
CA GLU A 22 10.31 -4.95 16.54
C GLU A 22 9.48 -6.22 16.37
N VAL A 23 8.24 -6.09 15.89
CA VAL A 23 7.38 -7.25 15.56
C VAL A 23 7.99 -8.07 14.43
N ALA A 24 8.45 -7.45 13.35
CA ALA A 24 9.10 -8.14 12.23
C ALA A 24 10.35 -8.92 12.68
N VAL A 25 11.22 -8.28 13.47
CA VAL A 25 12.41 -8.92 14.05
C VAL A 25 12.02 -10.08 14.95
N ARG A 26 11.02 -9.89 15.83
CA ARG A 26 10.59 -10.93 16.75
C ARG A 26 10.01 -12.15 16.03
N ILE A 27 9.26 -11.95 14.94
CA ILE A 27 8.76 -13.05 14.11
C ILE A 27 9.90 -13.86 13.51
N ILE A 28 10.97 -13.21 13.01
CA ILE A 28 12.14 -13.90 12.44
C ILE A 28 12.86 -14.73 13.52
N ILE A 29 13.05 -14.15 14.71
CA ILE A 29 13.69 -14.83 15.85
C ILE A 29 12.88 -16.08 16.25
N GLU A 30 11.58 -15.93 16.43
CA GLU A 30 10.69 -17.01 16.87
C GLU A 30 10.60 -18.12 15.80
N ALA A 31 10.48 -17.75 14.51
CA ALA A 31 10.52 -18.71 13.41
C ALA A 31 11.83 -19.50 13.35
N THR A 32 12.96 -18.82 13.55
CA THR A 32 14.28 -19.46 13.56
C THR A 32 14.42 -20.44 14.73
N ALA A 33 14.01 -20.02 15.93
CA ALA A 33 14.03 -20.85 17.13
C ALA A 33 13.19 -22.13 16.97
N GLN A 34 12.05 -22.02 16.29
CA GLN A 34 11.15 -23.14 16.01
C GLN A 34 11.45 -23.88 14.68
N ARG A 35 12.54 -23.52 13.99
CA ARG A 35 12.96 -24.10 12.69
C ARG A 35 11.85 -24.06 11.62
N LYS A 36 11.05 -22.99 11.62
CA LYS A 36 10.01 -22.73 10.62
C LYS A 36 10.61 -21.93 9.45
N ASN A 37 10.30 -22.33 8.22
CA ASN A 37 10.72 -21.62 7.01
C ASN A 37 9.76 -20.43 6.77
N VAL A 38 10.03 -19.29 7.38
CA VAL A 38 9.24 -18.05 7.28
C VAL A 38 10.01 -16.98 6.52
N VAL A 39 9.34 -16.32 5.59
CA VAL A 39 9.83 -15.08 4.94
C VAL A 39 8.93 -13.93 5.39
N VAL A 40 9.55 -12.91 5.99
CA VAL A 40 8.84 -11.68 6.36
C VAL A 40 8.96 -10.68 5.21
N LYS A 41 7.84 -10.36 4.57
CA LYS A 41 7.71 -9.27 3.61
C LYS A 41 7.29 -7.99 4.31
N ARG A 42 7.83 -6.87 3.86
CA ARG A 42 7.54 -5.54 4.44
C ARG A 42 6.60 -4.77 3.52
N ASN A 43 5.29 -4.96 3.70
CA ASN A 43 4.24 -4.34 2.89
C ASN A 43 3.90 -2.91 3.37
N SER A 44 3.14 -2.17 2.55
CA SER A 44 2.51 -0.93 3.02
C SER A 44 1.40 -1.18 4.06
N SER A 45 0.89 -0.12 4.70
CA SER A 45 -0.27 -0.24 5.59
C SER A 45 -1.57 -0.43 4.79
N ARG A 46 -2.51 -1.21 5.35
CA ARG A 46 -3.90 -1.30 4.85
C ARG A 46 -4.70 -0.02 5.15
N GLY A 47 -4.22 0.87 6.02
CA GLY A 47 -4.90 2.09 6.46
C GLY A 47 -5.85 1.92 7.66
N MET A 48 -5.92 0.72 8.25
CA MET A 48 -6.66 0.48 9.49
C MET A 48 -5.78 0.77 10.71
N LEU A 49 -5.41 2.03 10.92
CA LEU A 49 -4.31 2.40 11.83
C LEU A 49 -4.52 1.96 13.30
N TRP A 50 -5.76 1.73 13.74
CA TRP A 50 -6.05 1.20 15.08
C TRP A 50 -5.70 -0.28 15.26
N LEU A 51 -5.41 -0.99 14.16
CA LEU A 51 -4.96 -2.38 14.15
C LEU A 51 -3.47 -2.52 13.83
N GLU A 52 -2.74 -1.41 13.63
CA GLU A 52 -1.30 -1.48 13.39
C GLU A 52 -0.54 -1.77 14.69
N PRO A 53 0.52 -2.60 14.68
CA PRO A 53 1.02 -3.40 13.55
C PRO A 53 0.06 -4.53 13.15
N LEU A 54 -0.43 -4.49 11.91
CA LEU A 54 -1.35 -5.49 11.36
C LEU A 54 -0.55 -6.57 10.64
N VAL A 55 -0.26 -7.65 11.35
CA VAL A 55 0.49 -8.79 10.80
C VAL A 55 -0.43 -9.65 9.96
N GLU A 56 -0.03 -9.98 8.73
CA GLU A 56 -0.76 -10.92 7.88
C GLU A 56 0.07 -12.16 7.56
N VAL A 57 -0.59 -13.28 7.30
CA VAL A 57 0.07 -14.50 6.83
C VAL A 57 -0.64 -15.07 5.62
N GLN A 58 0.14 -15.50 4.64
CA GLN A 58 -0.36 -16.17 3.45
C GLN A 58 -0.86 -17.58 3.80
N VAL A 59 -2.15 -17.84 3.56
CA VAL A 59 -2.80 -19.14 3.74
C VAL A 59 -3.57 -19.48 2.47
N GLY A 60 -3.03 -20.40 1.67
CA GLY A 60 -3.58 -20.70 0.35
C GLY A 60 -3.51 -19.48 -0.57
N ASP A 61 -4.65 -19.06 -1.11
CA ASP A 61 -4.81 -17.90 -2.00
C ASP A 61 -5.14 -16.60 -1.25
N LYS A 62 -5.25 -16.63 0.07
CA LYS A 62 -5.68 -15.48 0.88
C LYS A 62 -4.65 -15.11 1.95
N ARG A 63 -4.79 -13.90 2.48
CA ARG A 63 -4.10 -13.47 3.69
C ARG A 63 -5.04 -13.52 4.89
N VAL A 64 -4.53 -13.95 6.03
CA VAL A 64 -5.23 -13.88 7.32
C VAL A 64 -4.47 -12.94 8.23
N ALA A 65 -5.15 -12.03 8.90
CA ALA A 65 -4.51 -10.96 9.66
C ALA A 65 -4.80 -11.00 11.17
N TYR A 66 -3.85 -10.43 11.90
CA TYR A 66 -3.80 -10.32 13.34
C TYR A 66 -3.35 -8.90 13.70
N GLY A 67 -4.08 -8.21 14.56
CA GLY A 67 -3.73 -6.85 14.94
C GLY A 67 -4.58 -6.30 16.08
N PRO A 68 -4.09 -5.30 16.83
CA PRO A 68 -2.70 -4.80 16.79
C PRO A 68 -1.75 -5.78 17.48
N VAL A 69 -0.63 -6.13 16.84
CA VAL A 69 0.37 -7.07 17.37
C VAL A 69 1.51 -6.32 18.03
N THR A 70 1.85 -6.66 19.27
CA THR A 70 3.08 -6.21 19.92
C THR A 70 4.16 -7.31 19.87
N PRO A 71 5.45 -6.98 20.10
CA PRO A 71 6.50 -8.00 20.18
C PRO A 71 6.24 -9.09 21.24
N ASN A 72 5.50 -8.76 22.31
CA ASN A 72 5.17 -9.71 23.37
C ASN A 72 4.09 -10.73 22.98
N ASP A 73 3.28 -10.42 21.96
CA ASP A 73 2.22 -11.31 21.49
C ASP A 73 2.76 -12.39 20.53
N VAL A 74 3.91 -12.14 19.91
CA VAL A 74 4.48 -13.02 18.87
C VAL A 74 4.63 -14.48 19.35
N PRO A 75 5.20 -14.79 20.54
CA PRO A 75 5.27 -16.18 21.00
C PRO A 75 3.90 -16.85 21.11
N GLY A 76 2.89 -16.12 21.59
CA GLY A 76 1.51 -16.59 21.70
C GLY A 76 0.86 -16.85 20.34
N LEU A 77 1.13 -15.99 19.34
CA LEU A 77 0.71 -16.21 17.96
C LEU A 77 1.30 -17.50 17.38
N PHE A 78 2.60 -17.73 17.57
CA PHE A 78 3.25 -18.97 17.12
C PHE A 78 2.66 -20.20 17.82
N GLN A 79 2.42 -20.14 19.13
CA GLN A 79 1.79 -21.23 19.88
C GLN A 79 0.36 -21.53 19.39
N ALA A 80 -0.41 -20.50 19.05
CA ALA A 80 -1.75 -20.65 18.50
C ALA A 80 -1.78 -21.18 17.05
N GLY A 81 -0.62 -21.23 16.38
CA GLY A 81 -0.52 -21.66 14.99
C GLY A 81 -0.99 -20.59 14.00
N PHE A 82 -0.67 -19.32 14.27
CA PHE A 82 -1.03 -18.22 13.37
C PHE A 82 -0.47 -18.41 11.96
N LEU A 83 0.68 -19.11 11.82
CA LEU A 83 1.28 -19.46 10.52
C LEU A 83 0.36 -20.28 9.61
N GLU A 84 -0.66 -20.93 10.18
CA GLU A 84 -1.69 -21.68 9.47
C GLU A 84 -3.04 -20.93 9.42
N GLY A 85 -3.08 -19.66 9.84
CA GLY A 85 -4.30 -18.85 9.86
C GLY A 85 -5.26 -19.14 11.02
N LYS A 86 -4.80 -19.85 12.05
CA LYS A 86 -5.62 -20.31 13.18
C LYS A 86 -6.05 -19.19 14.12
N ASP A 87 -7.05 -19.49 14.94
CA ASP A 87 -7.64 -18.53 15.87
C ASP A 87 -6.66 -18.06 16.96
N HIS A 88 -6.75 -16.77 17.24
CA HIS A 88 -6.03 -16.05 18.29
C HIS A 88 -6.88 -14.82 18.66
N PRO A 89 -6.85 -14.29 19.89
CA PRO A 89 -7.62 -13.10 20.26
C PRO A 89 -7.41 -11.87 19.35
N LEU A 90 -6.23 -11.76 18.74
CA LEU A 90 -5.89 -10.68 17.79
C LEU A 90 -6.35 -10.94 16.35
N ARG A 91 -6.89 -12.13 16.03
CA ARG A 91 -7.26 -12.51 14.66
C ARG A 91 -8.46 -11.70 14.18
N ILE A 92 -8.31 -11.02 13.05
CA ILE A 92 -9.40 -10.28 12.38
C ILE A 92 -9.96 -11.02 11.15
N GLY A 93 -9.38 -12.16 10.79
CA GLY A 93 -9.76 -12.94 9.61
C GLY A 93 -9.10 -12.43 8.33
N VAL A 94 -9.81 -12.52 7.20
CA VAL A 94 -9.33 -12.02 5.90
C VAL A 94 -9.50 -10.50 5.86
N PRO A 95 -8.42 -9.69 5.74
CA PRO A 95 -8.51 -8.23 5.77
C PRO A 95 -9.54 -7.66 4.79
N GLU A 96 -9.60 -8.19 3.57
CA GLU A 96 -10.51 -7.75 2.51
C GLU A 96 -11.99 -7.92 2.87
N GLU A 97 -12.31 -8.84 3.80
CA GLU A 97 -13.67 -9.05 4.30
C GLU A 97 -14.00 -8.17 5.52
N HIS A 98 -13.01 -7.50 6.11
CA HIS A 98 -13.24 -6.60 7.23
C HIS A 98 -14.15 -5.44 6.78
N PRO A 99 -15.26 -5.13 7.48
CA PRO A 99 -16.25 -4.15 7.01
C PRO A 99 -15.69 -2.76 6.67
N TYR A 100 -14.63 -2.34 7.37
CA TYR A 100 -13.94 -1.09 7.07
C TYR A 100 -13.29 -1.08 5.68
N LEU A 101 -12.70 -2.20 5.24
CA LEU A 101 -12.02 -2.31 3.95
C LEU A 101 -12.99 -2.70 2.83
N LYS A 102 -13.88 -3.66 3.10
CA LYS A 102 -14.82 -4.22 2.13
C LYS A 102 -15.75 -3.17 1.50
N ASN A 103 -16.08 -2.13 2.27
CA ASN A 103 -17.02 -1.08 1.86
C ASN A 103 -16.32 0.17 1.28
N GLN A 104 -15.10 0.04 0.74
CA GLN A 104 -14.35 1.15 0.12
C GLN A 104 -14.20 0.95 -1.39
N GLU A 105 -14.32 2.02 -2.16
CA GLU A 105 -13.88 2.06 -3.56
C GLU A 105 -12.41 2.48 -3.66
N ARG A 106 -11.50 1.51 -3.48
CA ARG A 106 -10.05 1.75 -3.54
C ARG A 106 -9.53 1.85 -4.98
N LEU A 107 -9.76 3.00 -5.62
CA LEU A 107 -9.21 3.28 -6.95
C LEU A 107 -7.73 3.66 -6.91
N VAL A 108 -7.37 4.68 -6.11
CA VAL A 108 -5.98 5.12 -5.93
C VAL A 108 -5.23 4.18 -4.98
N PHE A 109 -5.86 3.81 -3.86
CA PHE A 109 -5.30 2.93 -2.83
C PHE A 109 -5.45 1.43 -3.14
N ALA A 110 -5.59 1.06 -4.42
CA ALA A 110 -5.86 -0.33 -4.83
C ALA A 110 -4.81 -1.33 -4.35
N ARG A 111 -3.55 -0.89 -4.18
CA ARG A 111 -2.41 -1.71 -3.75
C ARG A 111 -2.02 -1.51 -2.29
N ALA A 112 -2.66 -0.58 -1.57
CA ALA A 112 -2.32 -0.26 -0.19
C ALA A 112 -2.54 -1.47 0.74
N GLY A 113 -1.48 -1.87 1.45
CA GLY A 113 -1.45 -3.06 2.29
C GLY A 113 -1.10 -4.36 1.57
N ILE A 114 -1.05 -4.35 0.23
CA ILE A 114 -0.89 -5.57 -0.56
C ILE A 114 0.57 -5.78 -0.97
N THR A 115 1.20 -4.75 -1.52
CA THR A 115 2.53 -4.81 -2.13
C THR A 115 3.64 -4.41 -1.16
N GLU A 116 4.85 -4.90 -1.41
CA GLU A 116 6.07 -4.29 -0.86
C GLU A 116 6.35 -2.98 -1.62
N PRO A 117 6.44 -1.81 -0.95
CA PRO A 117 6.40 -0.51 -1.63
C PRO A 117 7.49 -0.30 -2.69
N THR A 118 8.68 -0.87 -2.46
CA THR A 118 9.85 -0.73 -3.34
C THR A 118 10.05 -1.93 -4.27
N SER A 119 9.13 -2.89 -4.29
CA SER A 119 9.16 -4.03 -5.21
C SER A 119 8.51 -3.66 -6.54
N LEU A 120 9.34 -3.49 -7.56
CA LEU A 120 8.84 -3.26 -8.92
C LEU A 120 8.04 -4.45 -9.44
N ASP A 121 8.44 -5.67 -9.09
CA ASP A 121 7.72 -6.90 -9.50
C ASP A 121 6.31 -6.94 -8.90
N ASP A 122 6.15 -6.57 -7.62
CA ASP A 122 4.84 -6.46 -6.98
C ASP A 122 4.00 -5.39 -7.69
N TYR A 123 4.57 -4.22 -7.96
CA TYR A 123 3.86 -3.13 -8.65
C TYR A 123 3.33 -3.58 -10.02
N LEU A 124 4.19 -4.20 -10.83
CA LEU A 124 3.85 -4.72 -12.16
C LEU A 124 2.79 -5.82 -12.10
N ALA A 125 2.91 -6.76 -11.15
CA ALA A 125 1.95 -7.85 -10.95
C ALA A 125 0.54 -7.34 -10.60
N HIS A 126 0.44 -6.15 -9.99
CA HIS A 126 -0.82 -5.52 -9.60
C HIS A 126 -1.25 -4.38 -10.55
N GLY A 127 -0.86 -4.48 -11.83
CA GLY A 127 -1.32 -3.59 -12.90
C GLY A 127 -0.54 -2.28 -13.03
N GLY A 128 0.58 -2.14 -12.32
CA GLY A 128 1.50 -1.02 -12.45
C GLY A 128 2.01 -0.81 -13.88
N TYR A 129 2.25 0.44 -14.24
CA TYR A 129 2.64 0.93 -15.57
C TYR A 129 1.69 0.55 -16.71
N ARG A 130 0.49 0.04 -16.42
CA ARG A 130 -0.53 -0.15 -17.46
C ARG A 130 -1.03 1.19 -17.98
N GLY A 131 -1.20 2.19 -17.12
CA GLY A 131 -1.60 3.55 -17.51
C GLY A 131 -0.52 4.22 -18.34
N LEU A 132 0.73 4.17 -17.87
CA LEU A 132 1.88 4.71 -18.59
C LEU A 132 2.06 4.08 -19.98
N ARG A 133 1.99 2.75 -20.10
CA ARG A 133 2.10 2.06 -21.39
C ARG A 133 1.03 2.52 -22.38
N ASN A 134 -0.20 2.74 -21.92
CA ASN A 134 -1.26 3.27 -22.77
C ASN A 134 -0.97 4.72 -23.17
N ALA A 135 -0.56 5.57 -22.21
CA ALA A 135 -0.26 6.98 -22.47
C ALA A 135 0.91 7.16 -23.46
N LEU A 136 1.93 6.30 -23.42
CA LEU A 136 3.05 6.31 -24.37
C LEU A 136 2.64 5.97 -25.81
N ALA A 137 1.49 5.32 -26.00
CA ALA A 137 0.93 5.02 -27.31
C ALA A 137 -0.06 6.10 -27.81
N MET A 138 -0.26 7.17 -27.04
CA MET A 138 -1.20 8.25 -27.32
C MET A 138 -0.46 9.55 -27.67
N ALA A 139 -1.09 10.41 -28.47
CA ALA A 139 -0.63 11.77 -28.60
C ALA A 139 -0.86 12.56 -27.29
N PRO A 140 -0.03 13.55 -26.93
CA PRO A 140 -0.18 14.31 -25.69
C PRO A 140 -1.59 14.92 -25.50
N ALA A 141 -2.22 15.39 -26.57
CA ALA A 141 -3.57 15.95 -26.53
C ALA A 141 -4.63 14.90 -26.17
N GLU A 142 -4.44 13.64 -26.56
CA GLU A 142 -5.35 12.54 -26.22
C GLU A 142 -5.23 12.16 -24.74
N VAL A 143 -4.01 12.22 -24.18
CA VAL A 143 -3.79 12.01 -22.73
C VAL A 143 -4.50 13.10 -21.93
N VAL A 144 -4.33 14.38 -22.31
CA VAL A 144 -5.03 15.51 -21.67
C VAL A 144 -6.54 15.36 -21.80
N LYS A 145 -7.04 14.91 -22.97
CA LYS A 145 -8.45 14.64 -23.18
C LYS A 145 -8.96 13.53 -22.25
N ALA A 146 -8.23 12.43 -22.11
CA ALA A 146 -8.62 11.32 -21.22
C ALA A 146 -8.76 11.77 -19.75
N VAL A 147 -7.83 12.61 -19.27
CA VAL A 147 -7.90 13.20 -17.91
C VAL A 147 -9.04 14.21 -17.78
N THR A 148 -9.36 14.93 -18.86
CA THR A 148 -10.51 15.85 -18.90
C THR A 148 -11.83 15.08 -18.84
N ASP A 149 -11.98 14.05 -19.68
CA ASP A 149 -13.17 13.21 -19.77
C ASP A 149 -13.42 12.41 -18.48
N SER A 150 -12.37 12.07 -17.73
CA SER A 150 -12.51 11.40 -16.43
C SER A 150 -13.14 12.28 -15.35
N GLY A 151 -13.25 13.60 -15.59
CA GLY A 151 -13.76 14.55 -14.61
C GLY A 151 -12.85 14.75 -13.40
N LEU A 152 -11.55 14.41 -13.50
CA LEU A 152 -10.62 14.54 -12.38
C LEU A 152 -10.50 16.02 -11.96
N ARG A 153 -10.61 16.25 -10.65
CA ARG A 153 -10.43 17.54 -10.01
C ARG A 153 -9.25 17.47 -9.04
N GLY A 154 -8.57 18.58 -8.84
CA GLY A 154 -7.43 18.68 -7.92
C GLY A 154 -7.81 18.21 -6.51
N ARG A 155 -6.99 17.32 -5.93
CA ARG A 155 -7.26 16.71 -4.62
C ARG A 155 -6.69 17.48 -3.43
N GLY A 156 -5.80 18.45 -3.65
CA GLY A 156 -5.32 19.39 -2.63
C GLY A 156 -6.32 20.49 -2.24
N GLY A 157 -7.62 20.19 -2.17
CA GLY A 157 -8.66 21.10 -1.67
C GLY A 157 -9.33 22.01 -2.71
N ALA A 158 -8.57 22.72 -3.57
CA ALA A 158 -9.15 23.71 -4.50
C ALA A 158 -10.06 23.12 -5.59
N ALA A 159 -9.98 21.81 -5.83
CA ALA A 159 -10.85 21.06 -6.74
C ALA A 159 -10.97 21.65 -8.16
N PHE A 160 -9.91 22.32 -8.65
CA PHE A 160 -9.84 22.82 -10.02
C PHE A 160 -9.77 21.63 -11.01
N PRO A 161 -10.46 21.67 -12.16
CA PRO A 161 -10.42 20.58 -13.13
C PRO A 161 -9.00 20.31 -13.65
N THR A 162 -8.49 19.10 -13.44
CA THR A 162 -7.09 18.74 -13.72
C THR A 162 -6.81 18.79 -15.23
N GLY A 163 -7.72 18.27 -16.05
CA GLY A 163 -7.57 18.29 -17.51
C GLY A 163 -7.48 19.70 -18.10
N ILE A 164 -8.25 20.66 -17.57
CA ILE A 164 -8.17 22.07 -17.99
C ILE A 164 -6.79 22.65 -17.63
N LYS A 165 -6.30 22.40 -16.41
CA LYS A 165 -4.96 22.85 -15.99
C LYS A 165 -3.87 22.32 -16.91
N TRP A 166 -3.93 21.02 -17.24
CA TRP A 166 -2.98 20.39 -18.14
C TRP A 166 -3.06 20.93 -19.56
N ASN A 167 -4.27 21.15 -20.09
CA ASN A 167 -4.46 21.74 -21.40
C ASN A 167 -3.85 23.15 -21.51
N THR A 168 -4.04 23.99 -20.49
CA THR A 168 -3.43 25.34 -20.43
C THR A 168 -1.91 25.27 -20.51
N VAL A 169 -1.27 24.35 -19.77
CA VAL A 169 0.19 24.16 -19.80
C VAL A 169 0.65 23.59 -21.14
N MET A 170 -0.09 22.64 -21.71
CA MET A 170 0.21 22.02 -23.00
C MET A 170 0.21 23.07 -24.13
N GLN A 171 -0.76 23.98 -24.15
CA GLN A 171 -0.91 25.01 -25.17
C GLN A 171 0.18 26.10 -25.14
N GLN A 172 0.89 26.28 -24.00
CA GLN A 172 1.97 27.27 -23.95
C GLN A 172 3.21 26.85 -24.73
N GLN A 173 3.77 27.81 -25.47
CA GLN A 173 5.02 27.64 -26.20
C GLN A 173 6.20 27.91 -25.26
N ALA A 174 6.97 26.87 -24.98
CA ALA A 174 8.17 26.95 -24.15
C ALA A 174 9.11 25.78 -24.48
N ASP A 175 10.41 26.03 -24.52
CA ASP A 175 11.44 25.01 -24.77
C ASP A 175 11.52 23.98 -23.63
N ARG A 176 11.07 24.36 -22.43
CA ARG A 176 11.09 23.53 -21.24
C ARG A 176 9.82 23.72 -20.41
N LYS A 177 9.27 22.60 -19.96
CA LYS A 177 8.12 22.54 -19.05
C LYS A 177 8.48 21.64 -17.86
N TYR A 178 7.75 21.81 -16.77
CA TYR A 178 7.98 21.07 -15.53
C TYR A 178 6.68 20.47 -15.01
N ILE A 179 6.81 19.31 -14.37
CA ILE A 179 5.78 18.72 -13.52
C ILE A 179 6.25 18.91 -12.08
N VAL A 180 5.38 19.45 -11.24
CA VAL A 180 5.67 19.68 -9.82
C VAL A 180 4.57 18.99 -9.03
N CYS A 181 4.95 17.96 -8.27
CA CYS A 181 4.10 17.36 -7.26
C CYS A 181 4.19 18.22 -5.99
N ASN A 182 3.05 18.71 -5.52
CA ASN A 182 2.98 19.28 -4.17
C ASN A 182 2.70 18.12 -3.20
N ALA A 183 3.69 17.78 -2.39
CA ALA A 183 3.62 16.73 -1.38
C ALA A 183 3.89 17.28 0.04
N ASP A 184 3.58 18.56 0.25
CA ASP A 184 3.79 19.22 1.54
C ASP A 184 2.88 18.66 2.65
N GLU A 185 1.66 18.23 2.29
CA GLU A 185 0.64 17.62 3.17
C GLU A 185 0.61 18.24 4.59
N GLY A 186 0.68 19.58 4.68
CA GLY A 186 0.85 20.30 5.95
C GLY A 186 -0.42 20.39 6.82
N ASP A 187 -1.57 19.94 6.31
CA ASP A 187 -2.85 20.00 7.03
C ASP A 187 -2.94 18.91 8.11
N SER A 188 -3.23 19.30 9.35
CA SER A 188 -3.41 18.35 10.45
C SER A 188 -4.52 17.35 10.14
N GLY A 189 -4.25 16.05 10.36
CA GLY A 189 -5.21 14.98 10.11
C GLY A 189 -5.21 14.44 8.67
N THR A 190 -4.34 14.96 7.81
CA THR A 190 -4.09 14.39 6.47
C THR A 190 -2.88 13.45 6.50
N PHE A 191 -2.95 12.38 5.72
CA PHE A 191 -1.89 11.37 5.59
C PHE A 191 -2.03 10.54 4.30
N SER A 192 -2.89 10.96 3.37
CA SER A 192 -3.11 10.22 2.13
C SER A 192 -1.91 10.30 1.20
N ASP A 193 -1.29 11.48 1.08
CA ASP A 193 -0.11 11.69 0.24
C ASP A 193 1.07 10.93 0.84
N ARG A 194 1.26 11.03 2.16
CA ARG A 194 2.21 10.23 2.92
C ARG A 194 2.04 8.74 2.65
N MET A 195 0.83 8.20 2.78
CA MET A 195 0.57 6.78 2.52
C MET A 195 0.83 6.36 1.07
N VAL A 196 0.58 7.22 0.09
CA VAL A 196 0.91 6.93 -1.32
C VAL A 196 2.43 6.89 -1.51
N MET A 197 3.15 7.89 -1.00
CA MET A 197 4.60 7.99 -1.16
C MET A 197 5.35 6.89 -0.42
N GLU A 198 4.91 6.52 0.78
CA GLU A 198 5.51 5.44 1.56
C GLU A 198 5.08 4.06 1.06
N GLY A 199 3.81 3.93 0.63
CA GLY A 199 3.18 2.63 0.45
C GLY A 199 3.03 2.13 -0.98
N ASP A 200 3.01 3.02 -1.97
CA ASP A 200 2.88 2.72 -3.39
C ASP A 200 3.62 3.76 -4.27
N PRO A 201 4.91 4.06 -4.01
CA PRO A 201 5.61 5.20 -4.61
C PRO A 201 5.61 5.20 -6.14
N PHE A 202 5.58 4.03 -6.76
CA PHE A 202 5.56 3.91 -8.22
C PHE A 202 4.27 4.47 -8.85
N VAL A 203 3.15 4.53 -8.13
CA VAL A 203 1.92 5.15 -8.65
C VAL A 203 2.07 6.67 -8.80
N LEU A 204 2.83 7.30 -7.91
CA LEU A 204 3.16 8.72 -8.02
C LEU A 204 4.15 8.97 -9.16
N ILE A 205 5.09 8.06 -9.37
CA ILE A 205 6.07 8.14 -10.48
C ILE A 205 5.39 7.87 -11.84
N GLU A 206 4.38 6.99 -11.87
CA GLU A 206 3.60 6.69 -13.08
C GLU A 206 2.70 7.84 -13.51
N GLY A 207 2.13 8.58 -12.55
CA GLY A 207 1.16 9.66 -12.78
C GLY A 207 1.78 10.95 -13.30
#